data_AF-A0A075HKL6-F1
#
_entry.id   AF-A0A075HKL6-F1
#
_cell.length_a   1.000
_cell.length_b   1.000
_cell.length_c   1.000
_cell.angle_alpha   90.00
_cell.angle_beta   90.00
_cell.angle_gamma   90.00
#
_symmetry.space_group_name_H-M   'P 1'
#
loop_
_entity.id
_entity.type
_entity.pdbx_description
1 polymer ?
#
loop_
_entity_poly.entity_id
_entity_poly.type
_entity_poly.pdbx_seq_one_letter_code
_entity_poly.pdbx_strand_id
1 'polypeptide(L)' 'MASKQIVVGIGIPMIITGFLIAIFWAPLVGDVKETVEFVGSLIGIIGVIFFIAGLFYTKEPVMA' A
#
# COMPACT_ATOMS: atom_id res chain seq x y z
N MET A 1 -3.06 18.68 7.68
CA MET A 1 -4.12 17.77 8.15
C MET A 1 -3.99 16.49 7.33
N ALA A 2 -3.67 15.36 7.95
CA ALA A 2 -3.53 14.10 7.22
C ALA A 2 -4.80 13.79 6.41
N SER A 3 -4.63 13.44 5.13
CA SER A 3 -5.73 13.03 4.27
C SER A 3 -6.24 11.66 4.68
N LYS A 4 -7.37 11.63 5.41
CA LYS A 4 -8.02 10.37 5.81
C LYS A 4 -8.32 9.46 4.62
N GLN A 5 -8.66 10.02 3.46
CA GLN A 5 -8.91 9.26 2.24
C GLN A 5 -7.65 8.54 1.74
N ILE A 6 -6.49 9.21 1.74
CA ILE A 6 -5.25 8.59 1.26
C ILE A 6 -4.74 7.60 2.31
N VAL A 7 -4.71 7.98 3.59
CA VAL A 7 -4.17 7.16 4.68
C VAL A 7 -5.01 5.91 4.90
N VAL A 8 -6.32 6.08 5.15
CA VAL A 8 -7.23 4.97 5.51
C VAL A 8 -7.84 4.30 4.29
N GLY A 9 -8.11 5.07 3.23
CA GLY A 9 -8.76 4.54 2.03
C GLY A 9 -7.81 3.81 1.08
N ILE A 10 -6.51 4.13 1.09
CA ILE A 10 -5.54 3.58 0.11
C ILE A 10 -4.31 3.01 0.81
N GLY A 11 -3.57 3.83 1.56
CA GLY A 11 -2.28 3.46 2.14
C GLY A 11 -2.35 2.22 3.03
N ILE A 12 -3.20 2.24 4.06
CA ILE A 12 -3.37 1.10 4.97
C ILE A 12 -3.84 -0.17 4.22
N PRO A 13 -4.92 -0.15 3.41
CA PRO A 13 -5.34 -1.31 2.63
C PRO A 13 -4.23 -1.89 1.73
N MET A 14 -3.45 -1.04 1.07
CA MET A 14 -2.35 -1.48 0.20
C MET A 14 -1.22 -2.15 1.00
N ILE A 15 -0.85 -1.59 2.16
CA ILE A 15 0.16 -2.20 3.04
C ILE A 15 -0.28 -3.59 3.48
N ILE A 16 -1.52 -3.71 3.96
CA ILE A 16 -2.08 -4.99 4.43
C ILE A 16 -2.14 -5.99 3.27
N THR A 17 -2.64 -5.58 2.12
CA THR A 17 -2.76 -6.46 0.93
C THR A 17 -1.40 -6.95 0.47
N GLY A 18 -0.42 -6.05 0.35
CA GLY A 18 0.95 -6.42 -0.04
C GLY A 18 1.60 -7.40 0.93
N PHE A 19 1.46 -7.15 2.23
CA PHE A 19 1.93 -8.05 3.28
C PHE A 19 1.27 -9.44 3.19
N LEU A 20 -0.05 -9.49 3.03
CA LEU A 20 -0.78 -10.75 2.93
C LEU A 20 -0.36 -11.56 1.70
N ILE A 21 -0.15 -10.89 0.56
CA ILE A 21 0.32 -11.54 -0.67
C ILE A 21 1.75 -12.08 -0.47
N ALA A 22 2.66 -11.27 0.05
CA ALA A 22 4.06 -11.67 0.19
C ALA A 22 4.26 -12.81 1.20
N ILE A 23 3.53 -12.80 2.32
CA ILE A 23 3.76 -13.76 3.40
C ILE A 23 2.88 -15.00 3.29
N PHE A 24 1.59 -14.85 2.96
CA PHE A 24 0.65 -15.97 2.97
C PHE A 24 0.43 -16.56 1.59
N TRP A 25 0.33 -15.71 0.55
CA TRP A 25 0.04 -16.19 -0.80
C TRP A 25 1.28 -16.71 -1.51
N ALA A 26 2.42 -15.99 -1.46
CA ALA A 26 3.63 -16.37 -2.19
C ALA A 26 4.09 -17.82 -1.91
N PRO A 27 4.12 -18.33 -0.66
CA PRO A 27 4.49 -19.72 -0.38
C PRO A 27 3.56 -20.77 -1.00
N LEU A 28 2.33 -20.38 -1.38
CA LEU A 28 1.33 -21.28 -1.96
C LEU A 28 1.44 -21.41 -3.48
N VAL A 29 2.22 -20.55 -4.16
CA VAL A 29 2.24 -20.47 -5.64
C VAL A 29 3.41 -21.24 -6.28
N GLY A 30 4.08 -22.11 -5.51
CA GLY A 30 5.10 -23.04 -6.02
C GLY A 30 6.15 -22.36 -6.90
N ASP A 31 6.11 -22.64 -8.20
CA ASP A 31 7.11 -22.21 -9.20
C ASP A 31 7.23 -20.69 -9.38
N VAL A 32 6.20 -19.91 -9.05
CA VAL A 32 6.22 -18.43 -9.18
C VAL A 32 6.32 -17.70 -7.85
N LYS A 33 6.66 -18.42 -6.77
CA LYS A 33 6.77 -17.88 -5.40
C LYS A 33 7.54 -16.55 -5.36
N GLU A 34 8.75 -16.50 -5.89
CA GLU A 34 9.61 -15.30 -5.81
C GLU A 34 8.99 -14.09 -6.51
N THR A 35 8.34 -14.30 -7.65
CA THR A 35 7.64 -13.23 -8.37
C THR A 35 6.47 -12.71 -7.55
N VAL A 36 5.69 -13.61 -6.93
CA VAL A 36 4.54 -13.21 -6.11
C VAL A 36 4.96 -12.51 -4.82
N GLU A 37 6.04 -12.98 -4.20
CA GLU A 37 6.65 -12.35 -3.02
C GLU A 37 7.13 -10.93 -3.35
N PHE A 38 7.81 -10.77 -4.49
CA PHE A 38 8.24 -9.47 -4.99
C PHE A 38 7.05 -8.52 -5.26
N VAL A 39 6.02 -9.00 -5.98
CA VAL A 39 4.83 -8.19 -6.29
C VAL A 39 4.09 -7.78 -5.01
N GLY A 40 3.90 -8.71 -4.07
CA GLY A 40 3.28 -8.41 -2.77
C GLY A 40 4.08 -7.35 -1.99
N SER A 41 5.40 -7.51 -1.94
CA SER A 41 6.30 -6.56 -1.28
C SER A 41 6.26 -5.17 -1.93
N LEU A 42 6.26 -5.12 -3.27
CA LEU A 42 6.15 -3.87 -4.03
C LEU A 42 4.83 -3.14 -3.73
N ILE A 43 3.69 -3.86 -3.71
CA ILE A 43 2.39 -3.30 -3.33
C ILE A 43 2.44 -2.73 -1.92
N GLY A 44 3.06 -3.44 -0.98
CA GLY A 44 3.23 -2.99 0.40
C GLY A 44 4.02 -1.69 0.49
N ILE A 45 5.16 -1.61 -0.22
CA ILE A 45 6.02 -0.41 -0.27
C ILE A 45 5.28 0.78 -0.87
N ILE A 46 4.55 0.59 -1.97
CA ILE A 46 3.71 1.64 -2.56
C ILE A 46 2.63 2.11 -1.56
N GLY A 47 2.04 1.18 -0.81
CA GLY A 47 1.12 1.52 0.27
C GLY A 47 1.75 2.40 1.34
N VAL A 48 3.01 2.14 1.73
CA VAL A 48 3.76 3.00 2.67
C VAL A 48 3.99 4.39 2.08
N ILE A 49 4.34 4.49 0.80
CA ILE A 49 4.51 5.79 0.12
C ILE A 49 3.20 6.59 0.16
N PHE A 50 2.07 5.97 -0.18
CA PHE A 50 0.77 6.64 -0.11
C PHE A 50 0.38 6.98 1.32
N PHE A 51 0.66 6.13 2.28
CA PHE A 51 0.42 6.40 3.69
C PHE A 51 1.17 7.67 4.15
N ILE A 52 2.48 7.75 3.87
CA ILE A 52 3.31 8.92 4.20
C ILE A 52 2.82 10.16 3.44
N ALA A 53 2.59 10.04 2.14
CA ALA A 53 2.05 11.14 1.33
C ALA A 53 0.71 11.65 1.87
N GLY A 54 -0.15 10.74 2.33
CA GLY A 54 -1.42 11.06 2.97
C GLY A 54 -1.25 11.79 4.30
N LEU A 55 -0.25 11.44 5.12
CA LEU A 55 0.04 12.15 6.38
C LEU A 55 0.44 13.60 6.14
N PHE A 56 1.25 13.84 5.12
CA PHE A 56 1.75 15.17 4.76
C PHE A 56 0.88 15.90 3.74
N TYR A 57 -0.24 15.31 3.31
CA TYR A 57 -1.13 15.91 2.34
C TYR A 57 -1.74 17.20 2.90
N THR A 58 -1.38 18.33 2.30
CA THR A 58 -2.04 19.61 2.52
C THR A 58 -3.07 19.79 1.41
N LYS A 59 -4.35 19.87 1.79
CA LYS A 59 -5.38 20.36 0.88
C LYS A 59 -5.03 21.80 0.51
N GLU A 60 -4.68 22.07 -0.73
CA GLU A 60 -4.82 23.43 -1.24
C GLU A 60 -6.30 23.83 -1.08
N PRO A 61 -6.60 25.03 -0.58
CA PRO A 61 -7.98 25.47 -0.48
C PRO A 61 -8.55 25.48 -1.90
N VAL A 62 -9.58 24.67 -2.14
CA VAL A 62 -10.38 24.79 -3.36
C VAL A 62 -11.01 26.18 -3.30
N MET A 63 -10.41 27.13 -4.02
CA MET A 63 -11.03 28.42 -4.25
C MET A 63 -12.25 28.15 -5.14
N ALA A 64 -13.42 28.11 -4.50
CA ALA A 64 -14.71 28.13 -5.16
C ALA A 64 -15.04 29.56 -5.62
#